data_AF-A0A2D6N059-F1
#
_entry.id   AF-A0A2D6N059-F1
#
_cell.length_a   1.000
_cell.length_b   1.000
_cell.length_c   1.000
_cell.angle_alpha   90.00
_cell.angle_beta   90.00
_cell.angle_gamma   90.00
#
_symmetry.space_group_name_H-M   'P 1'
#
loop_
_entity.id
_entity.type
_entity.pdbx_description
1 polymer ?
#
loop_
_entity_poly.entity_id
_entity_poly.type
_entity_poly.pdbx_seq_one_letter_code
_entity_poly.pdbx_strand_id
1 'polypeptide(L)'
;MSSARETPVLVGVGQTLQRLEDPREAAEPLELMVSALVRAGEDSGVPKLLQQAESIYVLRGAWGYGDPGREIARRLGAVPVETVGTPYGGNFAQSCLIDAARRIQAAECGVVLITGGETGRSQGQAQRQGIELSASEVPGAPDRMHGENKPLFHEAELARGMNSASDIFALVESAIRFARGESLEAHAKRISELWASFNAVACDNPNAWIREPRSAEEIRCAGPDNPMISYPYTRLMNANARVDMAAGLLLCSLETARNAGVPDEKLVFPHAAAEANDTNYASTRADLHRSPAMRIAGARVLELAGKAIAEIDHVDLYSCFPSAVQVAATELGLPEGRPLTVTGGLTFGGGPLNSYGLHAIARMTEVLRQDRGSMGLVSGNGGWLAKHAFAIYSAEPPGDGFQCDNPQEKVDACPLREALVDWEGPVTVEAYTVAYRAGKPQQAKATCLTDDGRRTWAILDHPAVLDAMTRDEFCGRRGHIDGQGHLSVD
;
A
#
# COMPACT_ATOMS: atom_id res chain seq x y z
N MET A 1 22.37 2.40 -25.66
CA MET A 1 23.19 1.92 -24.53
C MET A 1 23.19 3.03 -23.50
N SER A 2 22.48 2.86 -22.39
CA SER A 2 22.53 3.83 -21.29
C SER A 2 23.98 3.86 -20.77
N SER A 3 24.53 5.06 -20.58
CA SER A 3 25.89 5.16 -20.04
C SER A 3 25.83 4.85 -18.54
N ALA A 4 26.85 4.15 -18.00
CA ALA A 4 26.91 3.85 -16.57
C ALA A 4 26.82 5.10 -15.66
N ARG A 5 27.01 6.30 -16.21
CA ARG A 5 26.88 7.60 -15.53
C ARG A 5 25.45 7.92 -15.15
N GLU A 6 24.49 7.58 -16.01
CA GLU A 6 23.06 7.85 -15.81
C GLU A 6 22.35 6.74 -15.04
N THR A 7 23.10 5.88 -14.34
CA THR A 7 22.50 4.86 -13.49
C THR A 7 21.74 5.55 -12.36
N PRO A 8 20.41 5.36 -12.21
CA PRO A 8 19.67 5.96 -11.11
C PRO A 8 20.13 5.36 -9.78
N VAL A 9 20.28 6.21 -8.78
CA VAL A 9 20.69 5.81 -7.43
C VAL A 9 19.90 6.57 -6.37
N LEU A 10 19.43 5.85 -5.37
CA LEU A 10 18.82 6.40 -4.16
C LEU A 10 19.96 6.70 -3.17
N VAL A 11 20.25 7.98 -2.98
CA VAL A 11 21.40 8.45 -2.19
C VAL A 11 21.01 8.90 -0.79
N GLY A 12 19.75 9.28 -0.58
CA GLY A 12 19.27 9.78 0.71
C GLY A 12 17.85 9.34 1.00
N VAL A 13 17.61 8.92 2.25
CA VAL A 13 16.28 8.59 2.75
C VAL A 13 16.06 9.25 4.11
N GLY A 14 14.84 9.74 4.34
CA GLY A 14 14.49 10.39 5.59
C GLY A 14 13.08 10.03 6.02
N GLN A 15 12.92 9.77 7.31
CA GLN A 15 11.63 9.44 7.92
C GLN A 15 11.41 10.35 9.12
N THR A 16 10.21 10.91 9.24
CA THR A 16 9.81 11.80 10.32
C THR A 16 8.53 11.29 10.96
N LEU A 17 8.53 11.20 12.29
CA LEU A 17 7.37 10.83 13.10
C LEU A 17 7.20 11.87 14.20
N GLN A 18 5.95 12.19 14.57
CA GLN A 18 5.65 12.99 15.76
C GLN A 18 4.53 12.35 16.58
N ARG A 19 4.57 12.46 17.91
CA ARG A 19 3.58 11.87 18.82
C ARG A 19 3.16 12.89 19.89
N LEU A 20 2.80 14.10 19.47
CA LEU A 20 2.46 15.19 20.39
C LEU A 20 1.07 15.00 21.01
N GLU A 21 0.90 15.31 22.29
CA GLU A 21 -0.40 15.17 22.95
C GLU A 21 -1.36 16.33 22.62
N ASP A 22 -0.82 17.53 22.47
CA ASP A 22 -1.58 18.70 22.01
C ASP A 22 -1.52 18.80 20.48
N PRO A 23 -2.64 18.63 19.76
CA PRO A 23 -2.64 18.72 18.31
C PRO A 23 -2.36 20.14 17.78
N ARG A 24 -2.38 21.18 18.63
CA ARG A 24 -2.02 22.56 18.23
C ARG A 24 -0.52 22.77 18.06
N GLU A 25 0.30 21.92 18.69
CA GLU A 25 1.76 21.93 18.57
C GLU A 25 2.24 21.05 17.41
N ALA A 26 1.33 20.24 16.85
CA ALA A 26 1.60 19.35 15.72
C ALA A 26 2.05 20.11 14.49
N ALA A 27 3.16 19.67 13.89
CA ALA A 27 3.53 20.11 12.57
C ALA A 27 2.48 19.61 11.56
N GLU A 28 2.12 20.44 10.59
CA GLU A 28 1.22 20.04 9.51
C GLU A 28 1.91 19.06 8.53
N PRO A 29 1.17 18.35 7.66
CA PRO A 29 1.77 17.40 6.72
C PRO A 29 2.88 17.99 5.86
N LEU A 30 2.74 19.24 5.41
CA LEU A 30 3.77 19.93 4.62
C LEU A 30 5.10 20.08 5.38
N GLU A 31 5.05 20.46 6.65
CA GLU A 31 6.25 20.59 7.49
C GLU A 31 6.92 19.23 7.72
N LEU A 32 6.12 18.18 7.94
CA LEU A 32 6.64 16.82 8.07
C LEU A 32 7.34 16.35 6.78
N MET A 33 6.76 16.65 5.61
CA MET A 33 7.36 16.33 4.31
C MET A 33 8.69 17.05 4.08
N VAL A 34 8.77 18.35 4.43
CA VAL A 34 10.02 19.12 4.36
C VAL A 34 11.06 18.54 5.33
N SER A 35 10.67 18.25 6.57
CA SER A 35 11.55 17.65 7.56
C SER A 35 12.10 16.29 7.13
N ALA A 36 11.27 15.47 6.49
CA ALA A 36 11.69 14.17 5.95
C ALA A 36 12.69 14.33 4.79
N LEU A 37 12.50 15.31 3.90
CA LEU A 37 13.47 15.60 2.83
C LEU A 37 14.79 16.18 3.36
N VAL A 38 14.75 17.04 4.37
CA VAL A 38 15.96 17.54 5.06
C VAL A 38 16.75 16.37 5.63
N ARG A 39 16.09 15.43 6.33
CA ARG A 39 16.71 14.20 6.81
C ARG A 39 17.29 13.34 5.69
N ALA A 40 16.62 13.24 4.54
CA ALA A 40 17.15 12.54 3.37
C ALA A 40 18.42 13.21 2.82
N GLY A 41 18.48 14.54 2.80
CA GLY A 41 19.68 15.30 2.45
C GLY A 41 20.83 15.06 3.44
N GLU A 42 20.56 15.08 4.74
CA GLU A 42 21.53 14.73 5.79
C GLU A 42 22.04 13.30 5.65
N ASP A 43 21.13 12.34 5.43
CA ASP A 43 21.47 10.93 5.24
C ASP A 43 22.37 10.70 4.02
N SER A 44 22.22 11.48 2.94
CA SER A 44 23.10 11.40 1.76
C SER A 44 24.56 11.80 2.04
N GLY A 45 24.82 12.47 3.18
CA GLY A 45 26.11 13.11 3.46
C GLY A 45 26.33 14.42 2.70
N VAL A 46 25.44 14.79 1.77
CA VAL A 46 25.54 16.00 0.94
C VAL A 46 24.20 16.75 0.90
N PRO A 47 23.78 17.43 1.98
CA PRO A 47 22.47 18.10 2.06
C PRO A 47 22.19 19.13 0.96
N LYS A 48 23.24 19.72 0.37
CA LYS A 48 23.13 20.68 -0.73
C LYS A 48 22.50 20.10 -2.00
N LEU A 49 22.48 18.77 -2.16
CA LEU A 49 21.78 18.13 -3.28
C LEU A 49 20.29 18.46 -3.32
N LEU A 50 19.65 18.72 -2.16
CA LEU A 50 18.24 19.11 -2.12
C LEU A 50 17.95 20.39 -2.92
N GLN A 51 18.91 21.33 -2.98
CA GLN A 51 18.79 22.59 -3.73
C GLN A 51 18.90 22.39 -5.24
N GLN A 52 19.43 21.24 -5.67
CA GLN A 52 19.63 20.88 -7.08
C GLN A 52 18.45 20.08 -7.64
N ALA A 53 17.38 19.88 -6.86
CA ALA A 53 16.20 19.14 -7.30
C ALA A 53 15.59 19.76 -8.56
N GLU A 54 15.56 18.99 -9.65
CA GLU A 54 14.96 19.36 -10.93
C GLU A 54 13.49 18.94 -11.00
N SER A 55 13.10 17.94 -10.21
CA SER A 55 11.71 17.51 -10.08
C SER A 55 11.37 17.16 -8.63
N ILE A 56 10.18 17.54 -8.18
CA ILE A 56 9.67 17.20 -6.84
C ILE A 56 8.31 16.51 -6.98
N TYR A 57 8.26 15.25 -6.54
CA TYR A 57 7.10 14.39 -6.56
C TYR A 57 6.47 14.40 -5.17
N VAL A 58 5.18 14.71 -5.10
CA VAL A 58 4.42 14.71 -3.84
C VAL A 58 3.24 13.75 -3.94
N LEU A 59 3.26 12.74 -3.08
CA LEU A 59 2.18 11.77 -2.99
C LEU A 59 0.94 12.44 -2.39
N ARG A 60 -0.24 12.18 -2.98
CA ARG A 60 -1.51 12.73 -2.48
C ARG A 60 -1.78 12.26 -1.06
N GLY A 61 -2.07 13.21 -0.18
CA GLY A 61 -2.62 12.94 1.14
C GLY A 61 -4.05 13.41 1.33
N ALA A 62 -4.56 13.28 2.55
CA ALA A 62 -5.89 13.73 2.97
C ALA A 62 -6.02 15.26 3.08
N TRP A 63 -4.91 15.98 2.97
CA TRP A 63 -4.83 17.44 2.97
C TRP A 63 -5.38 18.09 1.68
N GLY A 64 -5.57 19.41 1.75
CA GLY A 64 -6.16 20.24 0.68
C GLY A 64 -5.18 21.10 -0.14
N TYR A 65 -3.87 20.90 -0.01
CA TYR A 65 -2.87 21.65 -0.77
C TYR A 65 -3.04 21.52 -2.29
N GLY A 66 -2.80 22.62 -3.01
CA GLY A 66 -2.74 22.71 -4.47
C GLY A 66 -1.43 22.15 -5.01
N ASP A 67 -0.35 22.93 -4.98
CA ASP A 67 1.01 22.50 -5.37
C ASP A 67 1.99 22.49 -4.17
N PRO A 68 1.95 21.45 -3.32
CA PRO A 68 2.92 21.31 -2.23
C PRO A 68 4.36 21.13 -2.73
N GLY A 69 4.58 20.66 -3.96
CA GLY A 69 5.92 20.48 -4.53
C GLY A 69 6.63 21.83 -4.69
N ARG A 70 5.92 22.85 -5.18
CA ARG A 70 6.48 24.20 -5.36
C ARG A 70 6.77 24.87 -4.03
N GLU A 71 5.92 24.66 -3.03
CA GLU A 71 6.15 25.20 -1.70
C GLU A 71 7.32 24.50 -0.99
N ILE A 72 7.47 23.19 -1.14
CA ILE A 72 8.66 22.45 -0.68
C ILE A 72 9.93 22.99 -1.35
N ALA A 73 9.90 23.21 -2.67
CA ALA A 73 11.03 23.78 -3.40
C ALA A 73 11.46 25.12 -2.81
N ARG A 74 10.49 26.02 -2.56
CA ARG A 74 10.73 27.34 -1.95
C ARG A 74 11.41 27.22 -0.59
N ARG A 75 10.96 26.28 0.26
CA ARG A 75 11.52 26.06 1.61
C ARG A 75 12.91 25.44 1.59
N LEU A 76 13.19 24.58 0.62
CA LEU A 76 14.50 23.95 0.44
C LEU A 76 15.50 24.81 -0.34
N GLY A 77 15.05 25.92 -0.94
CA GLY A 77 15.88 26.75 -1.83
C GLY A 77 16.17 26.09 -3.18
N ALA A 78 15.30 25.19 -3.63
CA ALA A 78 15.38 24.54 -4.93
C ALA A 78 14.53 25.30 -5.97
N VAL A 79 14.89 25.16 -7.25
CA VAL A 79 14.12 25.73 -8.37
C VAL A 79 13.85 24.60 -9.38
N PRO A 80 12.89 23.69 -9.07
CA PRO A 80 12.63 22.55 -9.94
C PRO A 80 11.99 23.00 -11.25
N VAL A 81 12.33 22.27 -12.31
CA VAL A 81 11.73 22.41 -13.63
C VAL A 81 10.27 21.99 -13.60
N GLU A 82 9.92 20.98 -12.77
CA GLU A 82 8.53 20.55 -12.60
C GLU A 82 8.21 20.10 -11.17
N THR A 83 6.91 20.16 -10.84
CA THR A 83 6.31 19.50 -9.69
C THR A 83 5.33 18.43 -10.15
N VAL A 84 5.31 17.28 -9.46
CA VAL A 84 4.51 16.11 -9.85
C VAL A 84 3.60 15.69 -8.70
N GLY A 85 2.30 15.64 -8.95
CA GLY A 85 1.30 15.11 -8.03
C GLY A 85 0.90 13.68 -8.40
N THR A 86 0.14 13.04 -7.51
CA THR A 86 -0.45 11.71 -7.75
C THR A 86 -1.94 11.71 -7.36
N PRO A 87 -2.75 10.75 -7.81
CA PRO A 87 -4.05 10.47 -7.21
C PRO A 87 -3.90 9.53 -5.98
N TYR A 88 -5.02 9.09 -5.40
CA TYR A 88 -4.99 8.10 -4.32
C TYR A 88 -4.55 6.71 -4.81
N GLY A 89 -3.67 6.06 -4.05
CA GLY A 89 -3.15 4.72 -4.34
C GLY A 89 -1.82 4.46 -3.62
N GLY A 90 -1.77 3.39 -2.82
CA GLY A 90 -0.55 2.96 -2.14
C GLY A 90 0.57 2.46 -3.07
N ASN A 91 0.28 2.26 -4.37
CA ASN A 91 1.27 1.92 -5.39
C ASN A 91 2.17 3.11 -5.76
N PHE A 92 1.69 4.35 -5.59
CA PHE A 92 2.34 5.53 -6.19
C PHE A 92 3.72 5.84 -5.62
N ALA A 93 4.05 5.41 -4.41
CA ALA A 93 5.42 5.52 -3.91
C ALA A 93 6.42 4.79 -4.82
N GLN A 94 6.06 3.58 -5.25
CA GLN A 94 6.87 2.80 -6.19
C GLN A 94 6.77 3.36 -7.61
N SER A 95 5.56 3.64 -8.10
CA SER A 95 5.37 4.19 -9.45
C SER A 95 6.13 5.51 -9.68
N CYS A 96 6.14 6.43 -8.70
CA CYS A 96 6.93 7.65 -8.78
C CYS A 96 8.45 7.39 -8.75
N LEU A 97 8.91 6.41 -7.97
CA LEU A 97 10.32 6.02 -7.97
C LEU A 97 10.74 5.44 -9.31
N ILE A 98 9.88 4.60 -9.91
CA ILE A 98 10.09 4.01 -11.23
C ILE A 98 10.14 5.10 -12.31
N ASP A 99 9.19 6.04 -12.30
CA ASP A 99 9.17 7.20 -13.21
C ASP A 99 10.45 8.02 -13.08
N ALA A 100 10.85 8.37 -11.85
CA ALA A 100 12.08 9.11 -11.58
C ALA A 100 13.34 8.35 -12.07
N ALA A 101 13.43 7.05 -11.79
CA ALA A 101 14.57 6.22 -12.18
C ALA A 101 14.71 6.11 -13.71
N ARG A 102 13.59 5.96 -14.44
CA ARG A 102 13.58 5.95 -15.91
C ARG A 102 14.05 7.27 -16.49
N ARG A 103 13.59 8.39 -15.93
CA ARG A 103 13.93 9.73 -16.42
C ARG A 103 15.39 10.08 -16.15
N ILE A 104 15.93 9.70 -14.99
CA ILE A 104 17.37 9.80 -14.70
C ILE A 104 18.15 8.95 -15.72
N GLN A 105 17.76 7.70 -15.94
CA GLN A 105 18.43 6.81 -16.89
C GLN A 105 18.41 7.32 -18.35
N ALA A 106 17.38 8.08 -18.70
CA ALA A 106 17.23 8.75 -19.99
C ALA A 106 17.95 10.13 -20.06
N ALA A 107 18.63 10.55 -19.00
CA ALA A 107 19.24 11.87 -18.85
C ALA A 107 18.23 13.03 -19.00
N GLU A 108 16.97 12.82 -18.63
CA GLU A 108 15.91 13.83 -18.65
C GLU A 108 15.85 14.65 -17.36
N CYS A 109 16.37 14.12 -16.25
CA CYS A 109 16.56 14.85 -15.00
C CYS A 109 17.75 14.31 -14.20
N GLY A 110 18.43 15.20 -13.45
CA GLY A 110 19.62 14.86 -12.67
C GLY A 110 19.33 14.51 -11.20
N VAL A 111 18.48 15.30 -10.52
CA VAL A 111 18.13 15.13 -9.10
C VAL A 111 16.62 15.20 -8.93
N VAL A 112 16.06 14.20 -8.24
CA VAL A 112 14.62 14.07 -7.99
C VAL A 112 14.35 13.87 -6.50
N LEU A 113 13.38 14.63 -5.99
CA LEU A 113 12.85 14.44 -4.64
C LEU A 113 11.48 13.77 -4.71
N ILE A 114 11.23 12.79 -3.84
CA ILE A 114 9.91 12.15 -3.69
C ILE A 114 9.51 12.21 -2.22
N THR A 115 8.32 12.73 -1.91
CA THR A 115 7.86 12.85 -0.53
C THR A 115 6.35 12.67 -0.38
N GLY A 116 5.91 12.42 0.85
CA GLY A 116 4.52 12.30 1.22
C GLY A 116 4.40 12.21 2.73
N GLY A 117 3.28 12.68 3.29
CA GLY A 117 3.06 12.70 4.72
C GLY A 117 1.61 12.90 5.11
N GLU A 118 1.28 12.42 6.31
CA GLU A 118 -0.04 12.49 6.93
C GLU A 118 0.06 12.91 8.38
N THR A 119 -1.01 13.52 8.89
CA THR A 119 -1.18 13.90 10.31
C THR A 119 -2.50 13.36 10.88
N GLY A 120 -2.83 12.11 10.54
CA GLY A 120 -4.12 11.50 10.89
C GLY A 120 -4.34 11.35 12.40
N ARG A 121 -3.27 11.24 13.21
CA ARG A 121 -3.44 11.23 14.68
C ARG A 121 -3.81 12.62 15.19
N SER A 122 -3.07 13.65 14.79
CA SER A 122 -3.32 15.03 15.21
C SER A 122 -4.68 15.53 14.75
N GLN A 123 -5.06 15.25 13.49
CA GLN A 123 -6.40 15.52 12.95
C GLN A 123 -7.50 14.84 13.80
N GLY A 124 -7.32 13.55 14.14
CA GLY A 124 -8.26 12.81 14.97
C GLY A 124 -8.31 13.28 16.44
N GLN A 125 -7.25 13.86 16.97
CA GLN A 125 -7.26 14.52 18.29
C GLN A 125 -8.02 15.85 18.22
N ALA A 126 -7.70 16.69 17.24
CA ALA A 126 -8.33 17.99 17.04
C ALA A 126 -9.85 17.88 16.84
N GLN A 127 -10.30 16.94 15.99
CA GLN A 127 -11.73 16.68 15.78
C GLN A 127 -12.45 16.29 17.08
N ARG A 128 -11.86 15.43 17.91
CA ARG A 128 -12.45 15.03 19.21
C ARG A 128 -12.49 16.17 20.22
N GLN A 129 -11.57 17.13 20.12
CA GLN A 129 -11.48 18.28 21.00
C GLN A 129 -12.22 19.52 20.46
N GLY A 130 -12.78 19.47 19.24
CA GLY A 130 -13.41 20.62 18.59
C GLY A 130 -12.42 21.74 18.24
N ILE A 131 -11.16 21.39 18.00
CA ILE A 131 -10.09 22.32 17.64
C ILE A 131 -9.94 22.35 16.11
N GLU A 132 -9.83 23.55 15.55
CA GLU A 132 -9.44 23.74 14.15
C GLU A 132 -7.92 23.86 14.06
N LEU A 133 -7.29 23.01 13.25
CA LEU A 133 -5.85 23.07 13.02
C LEU A 133 -5.54 24.04 11.89
N SER A 134 -4.60 24.96 12.13
CA SER A 134 -4.08 25.82 11.07
C SER A 134 -3.29 24.97 10.07
N ALA A 135 -3.56 25.15 8.78
CA ALA A 135 -2.79 24.59 7.69
C ALA A 135 -2.29 25.72 6.78
N SER A 136 -1.12 25.53 6.16
CA SER A 136 -0.60 26.46 5.17
C SER A 136 -1.56 26.56 3.98
N GLU A 137 -1.81 27.77 3.51
CA GLU A 137 -2.44 28.00 2.22
C GLU A 137 -1.43 27.75 1.10
N VAL A 138 -1.62 26.64 0.39
CA VAL A 138 -0.76 26.23 -0.73
C VAL A 138 -1.60 26.23 -2.00
N PRO A 139 -1.63 27.34 -2.76
CA PRO A 139 -2.43 27.41 -3.99
C PRO A 139 -1.75 26.68 -5.16
N GLY A 140 -2.40 26.74 -6.32
CA GLY A 140 -1.86 26.20 -7.58
C GLY A 140 -2.19 24.73 -7.80
N ALA A 141 -1.50 24.12 -8.76
CA ALA A 141 -1.58 22.69 -9.06
C ALA A 141 -0.21 22.23 -9.56
N PRO A 142 0.15 20.95 -9.36
CA PRO A 142 1.38 20.39 -9.91
C PRO A 142 1.43 20.52 -11.43
N ASP A 143 2.62 20.68 -12.00
CA ASP A 143 2.82 20.76 -13.45
C ASP A 143 2.37 19.47 -14.16
N ARG A 144 2.49 18.32 -13.48
CA ARG A 144 2.07 17.01 -13.99
C ARG A 144 1.41 16.17 -12.91
N MET A 145 0.41 15.37 -13.32
CA MET A 145 -0.15 14.30 -12.49
C MET A 145 0.39 12.95 -12.98
N HIS A 146 1.06 12.21 -12.09
CA HIS A 146 1.51 10.85 -12.35
C HIS A 146 0.40 9.85 -11.98
N GLY A 147 -0.28 9.33 -13.01
CA GLY A 147 -1.42 8.43 -12.88
C GLY A 147 -2.76 9.14 -12.97
N GLU A 148 -3.82 8.34 -13.07
CA GLU A 148 -5.19 8.81 -13.28
C GLU A 148 -6.07 8.56 -12.06
N ASN A 149 -7.00 9.48 -11.80
CA ASN A 149 -8.04 9.27 -10.80
C ASN A 149 -9.15 8.41 -11.40
N LYS A 150 -9.32 7.18 -10.88
CA LYS A 150 -10.36 6.24 -11.32
C LYS A 150 -11.34 5.99 -10.17
N PRO A 151 -12.63 5.75 -10.47
CA PRO A 151 -13.58 5.34 -9.44
C PRO A 151 -13.05 4.12 -8.69
N LEU A 152 -13.17 4.13 -7.36
CA LEU A 152 -12.75 3.00 -6.54
C LEU A 152 -13.78 1.88 -6.53
N PHE A 153 -15.06 2.19 -6.72
CA PHE A 153 -16.13 1.21 -6.61
C PHE A 153 -16.93 1.11 -7.91
N HIS A 154 -17.37 -0.11 -8.20
CA HIS A 154 -18.34 -0.38 -9.25
C HIS A 154 -19.75 0.05 -8.79
N GLU A 155 -20.65 0.31 -9.73
CA GLU A 155 -22.04 0.64 -9.41
C GLU A 155 -22.73 -0.47 -8.60
N ALA A 156 -22.50 -1.74 -8.96
CA ALA A 156 -23.00 -2.91 -8.24
C ALA A 156 -22.51 -2.99 -6.78
N GLU A 157 -21.28 -2.57 -6.50
CA GLU A 157 -20.73 -2.50 -5.14
C GLU A 157 -21.47 -1.41 -4.33
N LEU A 158 -21.56 -0.21 -4.89
CA LEU A 158 -22.19 0.93 -4.24
C LEU A 158 -23.69 0.72 -4.00
N ALA A 159 -24.39 0.07 -4.94
CA ALA A 159 -25.81 -0.26 -4.83
C ALA A 159 -26.12 -1.09 -3.57
N ARG A 160 -25.14 -1.87 -3.08
CA ARG A 160 -25.26 -2.71 -1.87
C ARG A 160 -24.43 -2.18 -0.70
N GLY A 161 -24.11 -0.88 -0.72
CA GLY A 161 -23.44 -0.18 0.38
C GLY A 161 -21.99 -0.59 0.59
N MET A 162 -21.34 -1.23 -0.39
CA MET A 162 -19.92 -1.56 -0.32
C MET A 162 -19.09 -0.31 -0.63
N ASN A 163 -18.55 0.32 0.43
CA ASN A 163 -17.87 1.61 0.34
C ASN A 163 -16.67 1.76 1.29
N SER A 164 -16.21 0.67 1.90
CA SER A 164 -15.10 0.69 2.86
C SER A 164 -14.01 -0.30 2.48
N ALA A 165 -12.75 0.09 2.73
CA ALA A 165 -11.60 -0.77 2.48
C ALA A 165 -11.66 -2.05 3.35
N SER A 166 -11.99 -1.89 4.63
CA SER A 166 -12.06 -3.00 5.59
C SER A 166 -13.06 -4.08 5.14
N ASP A 167 -14.23 -3.69 4.64
CA ASP A 167 -15.22 -4.66 4.17
C ASP A 167 -14.75 -5.38 2.90
N ILE A 168 -14.19 -4.67 1.92
CA ILE A 168 -13.68 -5.28 0.68
C ILE A 168 -12.58 -6.29 1.00
N PHE A 169 -11.57 -5.92 1.79
CA PHE A 169 -10.45 -6.80 2.07
C PHE A 169 -10.83 -7.96 3.02
N ALA A 170 -11.83 -7.77 3.89
CA ALA A 170 -12.38 -8.85 4.70
C ALA A 170 -13.20 -9.84 3.86
N LEU A 171 -13.88 -9.35 2.82
CA LEU A 171 -14.54 -10.20 1.85
C LEU A 171 -13.52 -11.02 1.04
N VAL A 172 -12.43 -10.40 0.57
CA VAL A 172 -11.31 -11.13 -0.06
C VAL A 172 -10.73 -12.20 0.89
N GLU A 173 -10.64 -11.90 2.19
CA GLU A 173 -10.19 -12.85 3.21
C GLU A 173 -11.07 -14.11 3.28
N SER A 174 -12.40 -13.94 3.24
CA SER A 174 -13.32 -15.08 3.20
C SER A 174 -13.15 -15.94 1.93
N ALA A 175 -12.82 -15.32 0.79
CA ALA A 175 -12.54 -16.03 -0.45
C ALA A 175 -11.24 -16.83 -0.37
N ILE A 176 -10.18 -16.27 0.25
CA ILE A 176 -8.92 -16.98 0.51
C ILE A 176 -9.17 -18.18 1.41
N ARG A 177 -9.89 -17.98 2.52
CA ARG A 177 -10.24 -19.04 3.46
C ARG A 177 -10.97 -20.21 2.77
N PHE A 178 -12.00 -19.88 1.99
CA PHE A 178 -12.79 -20.87 1.27
C PHE A 178 -11.97 -21.63 0.21
N ALA A 179 -11.18 -20.92 -0.59
CA ALA A 179 -10.32 -21.52 -1.60
C ALA A 179 -9.27 -22.49 -1.01
N ARG A 180 -8.87 -22.26 0.25
CA ARG A 180 -7.93 -23.12 0.98
C ARG A 180 -8.61 -24.25 1.75
N GLY A 181 -9.94 -24.30 1.79
CA GLY A 181 -10.69 -25.28 2.58
C GLY A 181 -10.46 -25.15 4.10
N GLU A 182 -10.12 -23.95 4.57
CA GLU A 182 -9.81 -23.70 5.98
C GLU A 182 -11.09 -23.46 6.79
N SER A 183 -11.17 -24.06 7.99
CA SER A 183 -12.17 -23.66 9.00
C SER A 183 -11.95 -22.20 9.42
N LEU A 184 -13.01 -21.54 9.90
CA LEU A 184 -12.96 -20.15 10.38
C LEU A 184 -11.91 -19.99 11.49
N GLU A 185 -11.83 -20.93 12.42
CA GLU A 185 -10.87 -20.90 13.54
C GLU A 185 -9.42 -21.05 13.07
N ALA A 186 -9.14 -22.07 12.24
CA ALA A 186 -7.79 -22.30 11.72
C ALA A 186 -7.28 -21.11 10.89
N HIS A 187 -8.16 -20.53 10.09
CA HIS A 187 -7.86 -19.35 9.30
C HIS A 187 -7.58 -18.12 10.17
N ALA A 188 -8.46 -17.82 11.14
CA ALA A 188 -8.29 -16.71 12.08
C ALA A 188 -6.96 -16.83 12.86
N LYS A 189 -6.58 -18.03 13.27
CA LYS A 189 -5.29 -18.30 13.89
C LYS A 189 -4.13 -17.98 12.94
N ARG A 190 -4.14 -18.51 11.72
CA ARG A 190 -3.07 -18.29 10.72
C ARG A 190 -2.85 -16.81 10.39
N ILE A 191 -3.92 -16.08 10.06
CA ILE A 191 -3.78 -14.65 9.71
C ILE A 191 -3.32 -13.81 10.91
N SER A 192 -3.66 -14.22 12.13
CA SER A 192 -3.18 -13.54 13.35
C SER A 192 -1.72 -13.83 13.68
N GLU A 193 -1.22 -15.02 13.36
CA GLU A 193 0.20 -15.39 13.48
C GLU A 193 1.04 -14.64 12.42
N LEU A 194 0.53 -14.56 11.19
CA LEU A 194 1.11 -13.70 10.15
C LEU A 194 1.19 -12.25 10.65
N TRP A 195 0.12 -11.72 11.25
CA TRP A 195 0.13 -10.34 11.70
C TRP A 195 1.01 -10.10 12.94
N ALA A 196 1.13 -11.09 13.82
CA ALA A 196 2.08 -11.04 14.94
C ALA A 196 3.55 -11.00 14.45
N SER A 197 3.88 -11.67 13.34
CA SER A 197 5.23 -11.58 12.77
C SER A 197 5.53 -10.18 12.22
N PHE A 198 4.53 -9.51 11.63
CA PHE A 198 4.65 -8.10 11.21
C PHE A 198 4.86 -7.18 12.41
N ASN A 199 4.15 -7.41 13.52
CA ASN A 199 4.37 -6.66 14.75
C ASN A 199 5.78 -6.87 15.33
N ALA A 200 6.31 -8.10 15.29
CA ALA A 200 7.67 -8.37 15.74
C ALA A 200 8.70 -7.54 14.96
N VAL A 201 8.57 -7.44 13.63
CA VAL A 201 9.42 -6.57 12.81
C VAL A 201 9.25 -5.09 13.18
N ALA A 202 8.02 -4.64 13.44
CA ALA A 202 7.78 -3.26 13.88
C ALA A 202 8.45 -2.93 15.22
N CYS A 203 8.52 -3.87 16.17
CA CYS A 203 9.17 -3.63 17.46
C CYS A 203 10.64 -3.21 17.31
N ASP A 204 11.33 -3.84 16.36
CA ASP A 204 12.74 -3.61 16.05
C ASP A 204 12.97 -2.42 15.09
N ASN A 205 11.93 -1.98 14.38
CA ASN A 205 12.00 -0.83 13.50
C ASN A 205 11.92 0.50 14.30
N PRO A 206 12.98 1.33 14.32
CA PRO A 206 12.96 2.60 15.06
C PRO A 206 11.93 3.59 14.52
N ASN A 207 11.52 3.44 13.25
CA ASN A 207 10.56 4.29 12.55
C ASN A 207 9.14 3.70 12.53
N ALA A 208 8.88 2.60 13.25
CA ALA A 208 7.53 2.07 13.37
C ALA A 208 6.67 2.87 14.35
N TRP A 209 5.37 2.92 14.08
CA TRP A 209 4.40 3.64 14.90
C TRP A 209 4.07 2.92 16.21
N ILE A 210 3.65 1.66 16.12
CA ILE A 210 3.30 0.75 17.22
C ILE A 210 4.47 -0.23 17.39
N ARG A 211 5.17 -0.10 18.52
CA ARG A 211 6.35 -0.92 18.82
C ARG A 211 6.15 -1.81 20.04
N GLU A 212 4.94 -1.82 20.59
CA GLU A 212 4.56 -2.74 21.65
C GLU A 212 4.35 -4.14 21.05
N PRO A 213 4.97 -5.20 21.63
CA PRO A 213 4.71 -6.57 21.23
C PRO A 213 3.23 -6.94 21.38
N ARG A 214 2.68 -7.61 20.37
CA ARG A 214 1.31 -8.12 20.30
C ARG A 214 1.33 -9.57 19.89
N SER A 215 0.75 -10.41 20.73
CA SER A 215 0.54 -11.81 20.42
C SER A 215 -0.55 -11.99 19.35
N ALA A 216 -0.49 -13.11 18.63
CA ALA A 216 -1.53 -13.50 17.67
C ALA A 216 -2.92 -13.58 18.33
N GLU A 217 -3.00 -13.97 19.60
CA GLU A 217 -4.26 -14.02 20.36
C GLU A 217 -4.83 -12.64 20.61
N GLU A 218 -4.04 -11.69 21.09
CA GLU A 218 -4.47 -10.30 21.27
C GLU A 218 -4.92 -9.67 19.94
N ILE A 219 -4.27 -10.02 18.83
CA ILE A 219 -4.60 -9.49 17.51
C ILE A 219 -5.97 -10.03 17.03
N ARG A 220 -6.25 -11.33 17.16
CA ARG A 220 -7.53 -11.90 16.67
C ARG A 220 -8.72 -11.70 17.62
N CYS A 221 -8.47 -11.53 18.92
CA CYS A 221 -9.55 -11.41 19.90
C CYS A 221 -10.09 -9.97 19.96
N ALA A 222 -11.39 -9.83 19.69
CA ALA A 222 -12.05 -8.53 19.78
C ALA A 222 -12.18 -8.09 21.25
N GLY A 223 -11.91 -6.81 21.52
CA GLY A 223 -12.04 -6.21 22.85
C GLY A 223 -12.19 -4.68 22.79
N PRO A 224 -12.28 -3.98 23.93
CA PRO A 224 -12.47 -2.53 23.96
C PRO A 224 -11.38 -1.76 23.20
N ASP A 225 -10.12 -2.19 23.32
CA ASP A 225 -8.98 -1.58 22.65
C ASP A 225 -8.72 -2.16 21.25
N ASN A 226 -9.31 -3.30 20.92
CA ASN A 226 -9.17 -3.97 19.63
C ASN A 226 -10.53 -4.41 19.08
N PRO A 227 -11.46 -3.47 18.81
CA PRO A 227 -12.81 -3.83 18.39
C PRO A 227 -12.80 -4.50 17.02
N MET A 228 -13.79 -5.36 16.78
CA MET A 228 -14.09 -5.87 15.43
C MET A 228 -14.49 -4.70 14.52
N ILE A 229 -13.94 -4.64 13.31
CA ILE A 229 -14.25 -3.63 12.29
C ILE A 229 -15.13 -4.26 11.21
N SER A 230 -14.61 -5.31 10.56
CA SER A 230 -15.32 -6.11 9.56
C SER A 230 -14.83 -7.52 9.74
N TYR A 231 -15.69 -8.49 10.08
CA TYR A 231 -15.28 -9.86 10.32
C TYR A 231 -14.53 -10.42 9.09
N PRO A 232 -13.30 -10.99 9.26
CA PRO A 232 -12.66 -11.41 10.52
C PRO A 232 -11.68 -10.38 11.15
N TYR A 233 -11.62 -9.16 10.64
CA TYR A 233 -10.63 -8.16 11.04
C TYR A 233 -11.05 -7.35 12.27
N THR A 234 -10.25 -7.51 13.32
CA THR A 234 -10.16 -6.56 14.43
C THR A 234 -9.39 -5.31 14.00
N ARG A 235 -9.45 -4.25 14.80
CA ARG A 235 -8.69 -3.00 14.57
C ARG A 235 -7.20 -3.23 14.34
N LEU A 236 -6.59 -4.17 15.04
CA LEU A 236 -5.16 -4.51 14.88
C LEU A 236 -4.87 -5.31 13.61
N MET A 237 -5.87 -5.73 12.83
CA MET A 237 -5.67 -6.32 11.49
C MET A 237 -5.94 -5.31 10.35
N ASN A 238 -6.16 -4.03 10.68
CA ASN A 238 -6.43 -2.97 9.71
C ASN A 238 -5.23 -2.02 9.62
N ALA A 239 -5.03 -1.40 8.46
CA ALA A 239 -4.09 -0.30 8.28
C ALA A 239 -4.31 0.81 9.32
N ASN A 240 -3.23 1.36 9.88
CA ASN A 240 -3.30 2.39 10.89
C ASN A 240 -3.09 3.79 10.28
N ALA A 241 -4.18 4.44 9.90
CA ALA A 241 -4.16 5.84 9.43
C ALA A 241 -4.03 6.87 10.57
N ARG A 242 -4.06 6.45 11.84
CA ARG A 242 -3.94 7.34 13.01
C ARG A 242 -2.48 7.55 13.38
N VAL A 243 -1.73 8.08 12.44
CA VAL A 243 -0.28 8.33 12.55
C VAL A 243 0.03 9.73 12.03
N ASP A 244 1.09 10.33 12.56
CA ASP A 244 1.67 11.56 12.04
C ASP A 244 3.08 11.24 11.53
N MET A 245 3.17 10.97 10.23
CA MET A 245 4.38 10.42 9.61
C MET A 245 4.58 10.99 8.22
N ALA A 246 5.85 11.22 7.87
CA ALA A 246 6.26 11.54 6.50
C ALA A 246 7.58 10.85 6.17
N ALA A 247 7.79 10.61 4.88
CA ALA A 247 9.05 10.09 4.36
C ALA A 247 9.46 10.87 3.11
N GLY A 248 10.78 11.01 2.93
CA GLY A 248 11.41 11.70 1.82
C GLY A 248 12.51 10.85 1.22
N LEU A 249 12.60 10.84 -0.10
CA LEU A 249 13.60 10.13 -0.89
C LEU A 249 14.35 11.12 -1.77
N LEU A 250 15.66 10.95 -1.88
CA LEU A 250 16.55 11.72 -2.74
C LEU A 250 17.22 10.78 -3.75
N LEU A 251 16.81 10.88 -5.01
CA LEU A 251 17.34 10.11 -6.13
C LEU A 251 18.15 11.02 -7.05
N CYS A 252 19.23 10.50 -7.63
CA CYS A 252 19.97 11.20 -8.68
C CYS A 252 20.70 10.22 -9.61
N SER A 253 21.38 10.72 -10.63
CA SER A 253 22.31 9.90 -11.42
C SER A 253 23.57 9.57 -10.62
N LEU A 254 24.17 8.41 -10.88
CA LEU A 254 25.41 7.99 -10.24
C LEU A 254 26.56 8.99 -10.50
N GLU A 255 26.60 9.62 -11.67
CA GLU A 255 27.53 10.72 -11.95
C GLU A 255 27.28 11.93 -11.04
N THR A 256 26.02 12.34 -10.88
CA THR A 256 25.66 13.43 -9.96
C THR A 256 26.06 13.12 -8.52
N ALA A 257 25.75 11.90 -8.05
CA ALA A 257 26.13 11.44 -6.71
C ALA A 257 27.64 11.53 -6.47
N ARG A 258 28.44 11.01 -7.41
CA ARG A 258 29.91 11.03 -7.34
C ARG A 258 30.49 12.44 -7.41
N ASN A 259 29.99 13.27 -8.31
CA ASN A 259 30.42 14.65 -8.46
C ASN A 259 30.12 15.49 -7.20
N ALA A 260 29.00 15.20 -6.54
CA ALA A 260 28.61 15.84 -5.29
C ALA A 260 29.39 15.31 -4.07
N GLY A 261 30.10 14.19 -4.19
CA GLY A 261 30.85 13.57 -3.10
C GLY A 261 29.99 12.73 -2.15
N VAL A 262 28.89 12.15 -2.65
CA VAL A 262 28.09 11.19 -1.88
C VAL A 262 28.95 9.94 -1.57
N PRO A 263 29.04 9.50 -0.31
CA PRO A 263 29.81 8.30 0.04
C PRO A 263 29.23 7.02 -0.58
N ASP A 264 30.09 6.10 -1.02
CA ASP A 264 29.68 4.85 -1.68
C ASP A 264 28.79 3.96 -0.78
N GLU A 265 28.96 4.03 0.54
CA GLU A 265 28.14 3.32 1.51
C GLU A 265 26.67 3.80 1.54
N LYS A 266 26.38 4.99 1.01
CA LYS A 266 25.03 5.55 0.91
C LYS A 266 24.30 5.12 -0.36
N LEU A 267 24.99 4.57 -1.34
CA LEU A 267 24.39 4.25 -2.63
C LEU A 267 23.54 2.97 -2.54
N VAL A 268 22.27 3.08 -2.92
CA VAL A 268 21.37 1.96 -3.16
C VAL A 268 20.73 2.13 -4.53
N PHE A 269 20.80 1.10 -5.35
CA PHE A 269 20.39 1.12 -6.74
C PHE A 269 19.05 0.40 -6.90
N PRO A 270 18.08 0.97 -7.62
CA PRO A 270 17.01 0.19 -8.21
C PRO A 270 17.59 -0.66 -9.35
N HIS A 271 17.36 -1.97 -9.29
CA HIS A 271 17.83 -2.94 -10.30
C HIS A 271 16.78 -3.18 -11.37
N ALA A 272 15.59 -3.52 -10.92
CA ALA A 272 14.48 -3.87 -11.80
C ALA A 272 13.17 -3.34 -11.23
N ALA A 273 12.25 -3.01 -12.11
CA ALA A 273 10.88 -2.69 -11.74
C ALA A 273 9.86 -3.25 -12.72
N ALA A 274 8.66 -3.53 -12.22
CA ALA A 274 7.51 -3.85 -13.07
C ALA A 274 6.23 -3.29 -12.49
N GLU A 275 5.35 -2.81 -13.36
CA GLU A 275 4.03 -2.29 -13.00
C GLU A 275 2.95 -2.98 -13.82
N ALA A 276 1.82 -3.29 -13.20
CA ALA A 276 0.62 -3.71 -13.91
C ALA A 276 -0.61 -3.51 -13.04
N ASN A 277 -1.76 -3.36 -13.67
CA ASN A 277 -3.04 -3.18 -13.00
C ASN A 277 -3.95 -4.38 -13.27
N ASP A 278 -4.58 -4.89 -12.23
CA ASP A 278 -5.79 -5.70 -12.37
C ASP A 278 -6.97 -4.78 -12.79
N THR A 279 -8.15 -5.38 -12.94
CA THR A 279 -9.38 -4.60 -13.00
C THR A 279 -9.56 -3.73 -11.75
N ASN A 280 -10.15 -2.53 -11.92
CA ASN A 280 -10.29 -1.55 -10.84
C ASN A 280 -11.26 -2.01 -9.73
N TYR A 281 -12.17 -2.94 -10.06
CA TYR A 281 -13.30 -3.26 -9.21
C TYR A 281 -13.25 -4.70 -8.72
N ALA A 282 -13.67 -4.93 -7.48
CA ALA A 282 -13.80 -6.29 -6.95
C ALA A 282 -14.82 -7.09 -7.76
N SER A 283 -15.88 -6.42 -8.22
CA SER A 283 -16.99 -7.01 -9.00
C SER A 283 -16.56 -7.73 -10.27
N THR A 284 -15.51 -7.25 -10.93
CA THR A 284 -15.09 -7.73 -12.26
C THR A 284 -13.93 -8.72 -12.22
N ARG A 285 -13.35 -9.01 -11.05
CA ARG A 285 -12.23 -9.96 -10.92
C ARG A 285 -12.67 -11.37 -11.30
N ALA A 286 -11.85 -12.15 -11.99
CA ALA A 286 -12.11 -13.59 -12.18
C ALA A 286 -12.21 -14.30 -10.82
N ASP A 287 -11.19 -14.13 -9.98
CA ASP A 287 -11.12 -14.70 -8.64
C ASP A 287 -10.75 -13.60 -7.64
N LEU A 288 -11.50 -13.53 -6.54
CA LEU A 288 -11.27 -12.52 -5.50
C LEU A 288 -9.97 -12.77 -4.72
N HIS A 289 -9.58 -14.03 -4.55
CA HIS A 289 -8.42 -14.46 -3.78
C HIS A 289 -7.12 -14.54 -4.61
N ARG A 290 -7.12 -14.03 -5.86
CA ARG A 290 -5.98 -14.06 -6.80
C ARG A 290 -5.76 -12.70 -7.43
N SER A 291 -4.55 -12.48 -7.96
CA SER A 291 -4.19 -11.29 -8.72
C SER A 291 -3.30 -11.66 -9.92
N PRO A 292 -3.88 -11.75 -11.13
CA PRO A 292 -3.12 -11.89 -12.36
C PRO A 292 -2.05 -10.81 -12.53
N ALA A 293 -2.35 -9.56 -12.17
CA ALA A 293 -1.39 -8.48 -12.25
C ALA A 293 -0.18 -8.66 -11.32
N MET A 294 -0.39 -9.00 -10.03
CA MET A 294 0.71 -9.30 -9.11
C MET A 294 1.54 -10.48 -9.61
N ARG A 295 0.90 -11.54 -10.11
CA ARG A 295 1.60 -12.72 -10.64
C ARG A 295 2.47 -12.38 -11.85
N ILE A 296 1.91 -11.65 -12.82
CA ILE A 296 2.58 -11.34 -14.08
C ILE A 296 3.67 -10.28 -13.88
N ALA A 297 3.37 -9.17 -13.20
CA ALA A 297 4.37 -8.13 -12.92
C ALA A 297 5.43 -8.60 -11.92
N GLY A 298 5.04 -9.38 -10.91
CA GLY A 298 5.95 -10.00 -9.95
C GLY A 298 6.94 -10.96 -10.60
N ALA A 299 6.47 -11.83 -11.51
CA ALA A 299 7.37 -12.67 -12.30
C ALA A 299 8.27 -11.82 -13.22
N ARG A 300 7.74 -10.74 -13.80
CA ARG A 300 8.49 -9.88 -14.70
C ARG A 300 9.61 -9.13 -14.01
N VAL A 301 9.40 -8.57 -12.81
CA VAL A 301 10.47 -7.86 -12.09
C VAL A 301 11.61 -8.80 -11.71
N LEU A 302 11.30 -10.06 -11.35
CA LEU A 302 12.28 -11.10 -11.08
C LEU A 302 13.07 -11.50 -12.33
N GLU A 303 12.40 -11.66 -13.47
CA GLU A 303 13.03 -11.93 -14.77
C GLU A 303 13.99 -10.79 -15.16
N LEU A 304 13.55 -9.53 -15.03
CA LEU A 304 14.38 -8.35 -15.32
C LEU A 304 15.60 -8.23 -14.42
N ALA A 305 15.49 -8.66 -13.15
CA ALA A 305 16.61 -8.71 -12.22
C ALA A 305 17.51 -9.94 -12.44
N GLY A 306 17.09 -10.92 -13.26
CA GLY A 306 17.78 -12.20 -13.40
C GLY A 306 17.81 -13.01 -12.11
N LYS A 307 16.74 -12.95 -11.30
CA LYS A 307 16.65 -13.57 -9.96
C LYS A 307 15.45 -14.48 -9.83
N ALA A 308 15.60 -15.56 -9.07
CA ALA A 308 14.47 -16.29 -8.50
C ALA A 308 13.98 -15.61 -7.21
N ILE A 309 12.71 -15.80 -6.87
CA ILE A 309 12.13 -15.24 -5.63
C ILE A 309 12.87 -15.73 -4.36
N ALA A 310 13.44 -16.94 -4.40
CA ALA A 310 14.22 -17.51 -3.31
C ALA A 310 15.57 -16.80 -3.09
N GLU A 311 16.06 -16.04 -4.07
CA GLU A 311 17.27 -15.22 -3.99
C GLU A 311 16.99 -13.79 -3.50
N ILE A 312 15.74 -13.45 -3.18
CA ILE A 312 15.38 -12.17 -2.58
C ILE A 312 15.47 -12.29 -1.05
N ASP A 313 16.44 -11.59 -0.47
CA ASP A 313 16.77 -11.67 0.96
C ASP A 313 15.77 -10.90 1.82
N HIS A 314 15.40 -9.69 1.39
CA HIS A 314 14.55 -8.79 2.13
C HIS A 314 13.29 -8.46 1.34
N VAL A 315 12.13 -8.44 2.00
CA VAL A 315 10.85 -8.18 1.35
C VAL A 315 10.05 -7.17 2.17
N ASP A 316 9.42 -6.22 1.48
CA ASP A 316 8.30 -5.45 2.01
C ASP A 316 7.07 -5.57 1.12
N LEU A 317 6.13 -6.40 1.57
CA LEU A 317 4.82 -6.52 0.95
C LEU A 317 3.88 -5.42 1.45
N TYR A 318 3.22 -4.71 0.52
CA TYR A 318 2.20 -3.73 0.88
C TYR A 318 1.09 -4.42 1.67
N SER A 319 0.82 -3.93 2.87
CA SER A 319 0.17 -4.71 3.93
C SER A 319 -0.96 -3.95 4.61
N CYS A 320 -1.90 -3.42 3.82
CA CYS A 320 -3.07 -2.73 4.37
C CYS A 320 -3.96 -3.67 5.19
N PHE A 321 -4.02 -4.94 4.80
CA PHE A 321 -4.78 -6.02 5.44
C PHE A 321 -4.05 -7.37 5.24
N PRO A 322 -4.29 -8.37 6.11
CA PRO A 322 -3.74 -9.71 5.93
C PRO A 322 -4.03 -10.32 4.55
N SER A 323 -5.24 -10.18 4.02
CA SER A 323 -5.59 -10.72 2.71
C SER A 323 -4.75 -10.16 1.56
N ALA A 324 -4.35 -8.88 1.60
CA ALA A 324 -3.48 -8.31 0.58
C ALA A 324 -2.08 -8.96 0.58
N VAL A 325 -1.53 -9.20 1.78
CA VAL A 325 -0.25 -9.88 1.96
C VAL A 325 -0.32 -11.33 1.49
N GLN A 326 -1.41 -12.04 1.84
CA GLN A 326 -1.60 -13.43 1.42
C GLN A 326 -1.70 -13.58 -0.09
N VAL A 327 -2.44 -12.69 -0.78
CA VAL A 327 -2.51 -12.70 -2.25
C VAL A 327 -1.14 -12.40 -2.84
N ALA A 328 -0.45 -11.35 -2.39
CA ALA A 328 0.88 -11.01 -2.90
C ALA A 328 1.89 -12.15 -2.67
N ALA A 329 1.92 -12.73 -1.47
CA ALA A 329 2.81 -13.83 -1.15
C ALA A 329 2.53 -15.07 -2.01
N THR A 330 1.25 -15.40 -2.21
CA THR A 330 0.83 -16.52 -3.07
C THR A 330 1.25 -16.30 -4.52
N GLU A 331 1.02 -15.11 -5.09
CA GLU A 331 1.32 -14.84 -6.50
C GLU A 331 2.82 -14.70 -6.78
N LEU A 332 3.60 -14.29 -5.77
CA LEU A 332 5.07 -14.22 -5.86
C LEU A 332 5.76 -15.54 -5.52
N GLY A 333 5.05 -16.49 -4.90
CA GLY A 333 5.65 -17.74 -4.40
C GLY A 333 6.47 -17.56 -3.12
N LEU A 334 6.12 -16.56 -2.29
CA LEU A 334 6.75 -16.33 -0.99
C LEU A 334 6.04 -17.14 0.11
N PRO A 335 6.77 -17.92 0.93
CA PRO A 335 6.18 -18.61 2.06
C PRO A 335 5.80 -17.62 3.18
N GLU A 336 4.64 -17.79 3.82
CA GLU A 336 4.21 -16.92 4.93
C GLU A 336 5.09 -17.05 6.20
N GLY A 337 5.93 -18.09 6.29
CA GLY A 337 6.81 -18.35 7.43
C GLY A 337 8.11 -17.54 7.45
N ARG A 338 8.45 -16.81 6.38
CA ARG A 338 9.58 -15.87 6.37
C ARG A 338 9.11 -14.45 6.69
N PRO A 339 10.01 -13.53 7.08
CA PRO A 339 9.67 -12.11 7.10
C PRO A 339 9.18 -11.62 5.73
N LEU A 340 8.00 -11.01 5.70
CA LEU A 340 7.37 -10.41 4.50
C LEU A 340 7.32 -8.88 4.58
N THR A 341 7.99 -8.30 5.57
CA THR A 341 8.12 -6.85 5.76
C THR A 341 9.46 -6.53 6.40
N VAL A 342 9.99 -5.35 6.08
CA VAL A 342 11.11 -4.72 6.81
C VAL A 342 10.64 -3.56 7.68
N THR A 343 9.41 -3.09 7.46
CA THR A 343 8.80 -1.96 8.18
C THR A 343 7.92 -2.39 9.36
N GLY A 344 7.35 -3.60 9.30
CA GLY A 344 6.29 -4.06 10.18
C GLY A 344 4.87 -3.76 9.68
N GLY A 345 4.74 -3.29 8.43
CA GLY A 345 3.48 -3.12 7.72
C GLY A 345 2.59 -1.95 8.15
N LEU A 346 1.48 -1.74 7.43
CA LEU A 346 0.63 -0.54 7.63
C LEU A 346 -0.07 -0.49 9.00
N THR A 347 -0.28 -1.62 9.68
CA THR A 347 -0.83 -1.61 11.04
C THR A 347 0.19 -1.09 12.05
N PHE A 348 1.38 -1.71 12.08
CA PHE A 348 2.33 -1.49 13.18
C PHE A 348 3.43 -0.51 12.81
N GLY A 349 4.01 -0.64 11.61
CA GLY A 349 4.90 0.37 11.03
C GLY A 349 4.22 1.74 10.91
N GLY A 350 2.91 1.74 10.64
CA GLY A 350 2.08 2.92 10.47
C GLY A 350 1.64 3.06 9.02
N GLY A 351 0.40 3.50 8.79
CA GLY A 351 -0.20 3.57 7.47
C GLY A 351 -0.60 5.00 7.11
N PRO A 352 0.35 5.91 6.83
CA PRO A 352 0.07 7.29 6.41
C PRO A 352 -0.47 7.32 4.96
N LEU A 353 -1.65 6.73 4.76
CA LEU A 353 -2.38 6.68 3.49
C LEU A 353 -1.48 6.24 2.32
N ASN A 354 -1.29 7.10 1.32
CA ASN A 354 -0.46 6.82 0.16
C ASN A 354 1.03 6.68 0.48
N SER A 355 1.54 7.32 1.54
CA SER A 355 2.99 7.46 1.76
C SER A 355 3.64 6.28 2.48
N TYR A 356 2.89 5.22 2.86
CA TYR A 356 3.48 4.00 3.42
C TYR A 356 4.63 3.46 2.56
N GLY A 357 4.45 3.40 1.23
CA GLY A 357 5.48 2.85 0.34
C GLY A 357 6.80 3.63 0.38
N LEU A 358 6.78 4.92 0.71
CA LEU A 358 8.00 5.71 0.92
C LEU A 358 8.75 5.26 2.18
N HIS A 359 8.04 4.94 3.25
CA HIS A 359 8.63 4.35 4.46
C HIS A 359 9.19 2.95 4.18
N ALA A 360 8.52 2.15 3.34
CA ALA A 360 9.03 0.85 2.90
C ALA A 360 10.34 0.97 2.10
N ILE A 361 10.40 1.90 1.13
CA ILE A 361 11.63 2.17 0.37
C ILE A 361 12.74 2.69 1.28
N ALA A 362 12.44 3.65 2.16
CA ALA A 362 13.41 4.19 3.11
C ALA A 362 13.99 3.12 4.02
N ARG A 363 13.13 2.28 4.61
CA ARG A 363 13.56 1.20 5.49
C ARG A 363 14.34 0.11 4.74
N MET A 364 13.91 -0.25 3.53
CA MET A 364 14.64 -1.21 2.69
C MET A 364 16.04 -0.68 2.36
N THR A 365 16.17 0.61 2.08
CA THR A 365 17.47 1.27 1.83
C THR A 365 18.39 1.16 3.04
N GLU A 366 17.88 1.43 4.24
CA GLU A 366 18.65 1.28 5.48
C GLU A 366 19.13 -0.16 5.68
N VAL A 367 18.26 -1.15 5.45
CA VAL A 367 18.57 -2.58 5.57
C VAL A 367 19.67 -2.99 4.58
N LEU A 368 19.51 -2.65 3.30
CA LEU A 368 20.47 -3.02 2.24
C LEU A 368 21.85 -2.36 2.41
N ARG A 369 21.91 -1.18 3.03
CA ARG A 369 23.19 -0.54 3.39
C ARG A 369 23.91 -1.27 4.53
N GLN A 370 23.17 -1.90 5.43
CA GLN A 370 23.73 -2.70 6.54
C GLN A 370 24.09 -4.13 6.09
N ASP A 371 23.34 -4.67 5.15
CA ASP A 371 23.51 -6.01 4.58
C ASP A 371 23.92 -5.93 3.11
N ARG A 372 25.10 -5.33 2.86
CA ARG A 372 25.59 -5.09 1.49
C ARG A 372 25.81 -6.42 0.77
N GLY A 373 25.32 -6.51 -0.47
CA GLY A 373 25.34 -7.72 -1.29
C GLY A 373 23.99 -8.46 -1.33
N SER A 374 23.06 -8.10 -0.44
CA SER A 374 21.68 -8.61 -0.47
C SER A 374 20.80 -7.89 -1.50
N MET A 375 19.64 -8.49 -1.78
CA MET A 375 18.59 -7.96 -2.65
C MET A 375 17.29 -7.74 -1.86
N GLY A 376 16.67 -6.59 -2.09
CA GLY A 376 15.42 -6.20 -1.43
C GLY A 376 14.28 -6.00 -2.44
N LEU A 377 13.13 -6.62 -2.21
CA LEU A 377 11.92 -6.38 -2.99
C LEU A 377 10.92 -5.54 -2.20
N VAL A 378 10.43 -4.47 -2.80
CA VAL A 378 9.32 -3.68 -2.24
C VAL A 378 8.16 -3.67 -3.22
N SER A 379 6.96 -3.94 -2.71
CA SER A 379 5.73 -3.87 -3.49
C SER A 379 4.87 -2.69 -3.05
N GLY A 380 4.14 -2.12 -4.00
CA GLY A 380 3.10 -1.13 -3.78
C GLY A 380 1.77 -1.68 -4.29
N ASN A 381 0.72 -1.53 -3.50
CA ASN A 381 -0.65 -1.89 -3.87
C ASN A 381 -1.58 -0.66 -3.76
N GLY A 382 -2.38 -0.42 -4.79
CA GLY A 382 -3.39 0.63 -4.84
C GLY A 382 -4.78 0.08 -5.12
N GLY A 383 -5.80 0.68 -4.49
CA GLY A 383 -7.20 0.25 -4.63
C GLY A 383 -7.45 -1.14 -4.02
N TRP A 384 -8.42 -1.86 -4.59
CA TRP A 384 -8.87 -3.18 -4.13
C TRP A 384 -8.09 -4.31 -4.81
N LEU A 385 -6.77 -4.37 -4.55
CA LEU A 385 -5.83 -5.21 -5.31
C LEU A 385 -5.81 -4.83 -6.81
N ALA A 386 -5.97 -3.54 -7.12
CA ALA A 386 -6.19 -3.07 -8.48
C ALA A 386 -4.90 -2.63 -9.17
N LYS A 387 -3.98 -1.98 -8.45
CA LYS A 387 -2.79 -1.35 -9.03
C LYS A 387 -1.54 -1.85 -8.33
N HIS A 388 -0.57 -2.36 -9.08
CA HIS A 388 0.61 -2.99 -8.51
C HIS A 388 1.89 -2.43 -9.12
N ALA A 389 2.85 -2.12 -8.25
CA ALA A 389 4.18 -1.70 -8.65
C ALA A 389 5.21 -2.43 -7.79
N PHE A 390 6.21 -3.01 -8.43
CA PHE A 390 7.28 -3.78 -7.77
C PHE A 390 8.62 -3.21 -8.16
N ALA A 391 9.55 -3.15 -7.21
CA ALA A 391 10.94 -2.82 -7.48
C ALA A 391 11.89 -3.67 -6.64
N ILE A 392 13.02 -4.04 -7.24
CA ILE A 392 14.14 -4.73 -6.60
C ILE A 392 15.30 -3.74 -6.43
N TYR A 393 15.91 -3.75 -5.26
CA TYR A 393 16.98 -2.85 -4.86
C TYR A 393 18.20 -3.62 -4.33
N SER A 394 19.38 -3.05 -4.51
CA SER A 394 20.61 -3.52 -3.84
C SER A 394 21.60 -2.38 -3.64
N ALA A 395 22.52 -2.54 -2.69
CA ALA A 395 23.67 -1.65 -2.51
C ALA A 395 24.75 -1.87 -3.60
N GLU A 396 24.66 -2.95 -4.37
CA GLU A 396 25.50 -3.19 -5.54
C GLU A 396 24.85 -2.61 -6.80
N PRO A 397 25.61 -2.02 -7.73
CA PRO A 397 25.05 -1.48 -8.97
C PRO A 397 24.57 -2.61 -9.91
N PRO A 398 23.46 -2.41 -10.65
CA PRO A 398 22.99 -3.39 -11.63
C PRO A 398 23.96 -3.49 -12.82
N GLY A 399 24.33 -4.71 -13.22
CA GLY A 399 25.26 -4.95 -14.32
C GLY A 399 24.77 -4.42 -15.67
N ASP A 400 23.47 -4.56 -15.94
CA ASP A 400 22.82 -4.13 -17.18
C ASP A 400 22.08 -2.78 -17.04
N GLY A 401 22.37 -2.03 -15.97
CA GLY A 401 21.62 -0.83 -15.60
C GLY A 401 20.22 -1.14 -15.08
N PHE A 402 19.48 -0.10 -14.69
CA PHE A 402 18.09 -0.24 -14.24
C PHE A 402 17.20 -0.77 -15.38
N GLN A 403 16.38 -1.78 -15.10
CA GLN A 403 15.44 -2.37 -16.05
C GLN A 403 14.00 -2.11 -15.59
N CYS A 404 13.10 -1.80 -16.51
CA CYS A 404 11.69 -1.58 -16.18
C CYS A 404 10.79 -2.08 -17.31
N ASP A 405 9.65 -2.67 -16.95
CA ASP A 405 8.62 -3.08 -17.90
C ASP A 405 7.20 -2.91 -17.35
N ASN A 406 6.21 -2.87 -18.23
CA ASN A 406 4.80 -2.86 -17.87
C ASN A 406 4.05 -3.91 -18.71
N PRO A 407 3.90 -5.15 -18.20
CA PRO A 407 3.28 -6.25 -18.93
C PRO A 407 1.73 -6.17 -18.98
N GLN A 408 1.13 -4.97 -19.02
CA GLN A 408 -0.33 -4.77 -18.97
C GLN A 408 -1.09 -5.59 -20.01
N GLU A 409 -0.59 -5.71 -21.24
CA GLU A 409 -1.26 -6.48 -22.31
C GLU A 409 -1.50 -7.95 -21.92
N LYS A 410 -0.57 -8.56 -21.17
CA LYS A 410 -0.72 -9.94 -20.68
C LYS A 410 -1.77 -10.04 -19.57
N VAL A 411 -1.92 -8.98 -18.78
CA VAL A 411 -2.93 -8.89 -17.72
C VAL A 411 -4.31 -8.64 -18.31
N ASP A 412 -4.42 -7.76 -19.31
CA ASP A 412 -5.69 -7.44 -19.99
C ASP A 412 -6.25 -8.64 -20.77
N ALA A 413 -5.41 -9.58 -21.16
CA ALA A 413 -5.81 -10.85 -21.77
C ALA A 413 -6.36 -11.87 -20.76
N CYS A 414 -6.23 -11.63 -19.45
CA CYS A 414 -6.79 -12.51 -18.43
C CYS A 414 -8.32 -12.33 -18.34
N PRO A 415 -9.07 -13.40 -18.03
CA PRO A 415 -10.52 -13.34 -17.98
C PRO A 415 -11.01 -12.41 -16.87
N LEU A 416 -12.15 -11.75 -17.13
CA LEU A 416 -12.90 -10.96 -16.16
C LEU A 416 -14.30 -11.55 -15.99
N ARG A 417 -14.97 -11.22 -14.89
CA ARG A 417 -16.39 -11.50 -14.71
C ARG A 417 -17.22 -10.29 -15.09
N GLU A 418 -18.40 -10.55 -15.63
CA GLU A 418 -19.46 -9.56 -15.74
C GLU A 418 -20.05 -9.30 -14.35
N ALA A 419 -20.28 -8.02 -14.05
CA ALA A 419 -20.87 -7.56 -12.81
C ALA A 419 -22.32 -7.10 -13.05
N LEU A 420 -23.28 -7.75 -12.41
CA LEU A 420 -24.68 -7.39 -12.44
C LEU A 420 -24.97 -6.41 -11.29
N VAL A 421 -25.54 -5.24 -11.62
CA VAL A 421 -25.99 -4.26 -10.61
C VAL A 421 -27.21 -4.80 -9.88
N ASP A 422 -28.18 -5.29 -10.65
CA ASP A 422 -29.41 -5.90 -10.15
C ASP A 422 -29.50 -7.35 -10.59
N TRP A 423 -29.93 -8.20 -9.66
CA TRP A 423 -30.21 -9.61 -9.90
C TRP A 423 -31.27 -10.07 -8.91
N GLU A 424 -32.28 -10.76 -9.42
CA GLU A 424 -33.27 -11.49 -8.63
C GLU A 424 -33.23 -12.94 -9.09
N GLY A 425 -33.01 -13.87 -8.16
CA GLY A 425 -32.89 -15.27 -8.53
C GLY A 425 -31.88 -16.07 -7.70
N PRO A 426 -31.69 -17.34 -8.09
CA PRO A 426 -30.78 -18.24 -7.41
C PRO A 426 -29.32 -17.80 -7.59
N VAL A 427 -28.52 -18.00 -6.55
CA VAL A 427 -27.09 -17.71 -6.53
C VAL A 427 -26.33 -18.69 -5.64
N THR A 428 -25.00 -18.66 -5.75
CA THR A 428 -24.07 -19.28 -4.79
C THR A 428 -23.25 -18.18 -4.12
N VAL A 429 -23.14 -18.19 -2.80
CA VAL A 429 -22.29 -17.25 -2.07
C VAL A 429 -20.84 -17.52 -2.42
N GLU A 430 -20.12 -16.51 -2.92
CA GLU A 430 -18.72 -16.63 -3.30
C GLU A 430 -17.80 -16.18 -2.16
N ALA A 431 -18.14 -15.05 -1.55
CA ALA A 431 -17.38 -14.44 -0.48
C ALA A 431 -18.30 -13.53 0.34
N TYR A 432 -17.96 -13.30 1.61
CA TYR A 432 -18.76 -12.46 2.50
C TYR A 432 -17.92 -11.76 3.57
N THR A 433 -18.52 -10.74 4.17
CA THR A 433 -18.05 -10.14 5.43
C THR A 433 -19.23 -9.65 6.26
N VAL A 434 -18.99 -9.44 7.55
CA VAL A 434 -19.95 -8.82 8.47
C VAL A 434 -19.35 -7.53 8.98
N ALA A 435 -19.95 -6.39 8.65
CA ALA A 435 -19.51 -5.07 9.10
C ALA A 435 -19.95 -4.82 10.55
N TYR A 436 -19.06 -4.25 11.35
CA TYR A 436 -19.30 -3.93 12.76
C TYR A 436 -19.28 -2.42 13.00
N ARG A 437 -20.11 -1.98 13.96
CA ARG A 437 -20.08 -0.61 14.48
C ARG A 437 -20.28 -0.64 15.98
N ALA A 438 -19.43 0.08 16.71
CA ALA A 438 -19.46 0.12 18.18
C ALA A 438 -19.54 -1.29 18.82
N GLY A 439 -18.79 -2.24 18.27
CA GLY A 439 -18.71 -3.62 18.77
C GLY A 439 -19.91 -4.52 18.44
N LYS A 440 -20.87 -4.06 17.63
CA LYS A 440 -22.04 -4.85 17.23
C LYS A 440 -22.04 -5.12 15.72
N PRO A 441 -22.41 -6.33 15.26
CA PRO A 441 -22.64 -6.58 13.84
C PRO A 441 -23.79 -5.68 13.36
N GLN A 442 -23.65 -5.10 12.18
CA GLN A 442 -24.63 -4.18 11.60
C GLN A 442 -25.28 -4.75 10.36
N GLN A 443 -24.47 -5.26 9.44
CA GLN A 443 -24.91 -5.75 8.14
C GLN A 443 -23.82 -6.68 7.58
N ALA A 444 -24.23 -7.75 6.94
CA ALA A 444 -23.35 -8.57 6.13
C ALA A 444 -23.46 -8.18 4.66
N LYS A 445 -22.34 -8.26 3.97
CA LYS A 445 -22.22 -8.02 2.53
C LYS A 445 -21.62 -9.26 1.90
N ALA A 446 -22.18 -9.71 0.79
CA ALA A 446 -21.71 -10.89 0.08
C ALA A 446 -21.56 -10.61 -1.42
N THR A 447 -20.53 -11.19 -2.03
CA THR A 447 -20.53 -11.43 -3.47
C THR A 447 -21.13 -12.79 -3.73
N CYS A 448 -21.94 -12.88 -4.78
CA CYS A 448 -22.61 -14.10 -5.17
C CYS A 448 -22.42 -14.34 -6.66
N LEU A 449 -22.36 -15.61 -7.05
CA LEU A 449 -22.29 -16.03 -8.44
C LEU A 449 -23.64 -16.59 -8.89
N THR A 450 -24.12 -16.13 -10.03
CA THR A 450 -25.23 -16.74 -10.77
C THR A 450 -24.78 -18.09 -11.36
N ASP A 451 -25.73 -18.92 -11.80
CA ASP A 451 -25.42 -20.24 -12.37
C ASP A 451 -24.60 -20.16 -13.67
N ASP A 452 -24.61 -19.01 -14.36
CA ASP A 452 -23.78 -18.72 -15.54
C ASP A 452 -22.47 -17.99 -15.20
N GLY A 453 -22.15 -17.81 -13.92
CA GLY A 453 -20.85 -17.34 -13.45
C GLY A 453 -20.66 -15.81 -13.43
N ARG A 454 -21.72 -15.03 -13.64
CA ARG A 454 -21.71 -13.57 -13.45
C ARG A 454 -21.79 -13.24 -11.96
N ARG A 455 -21.19 -12.11 -11.56
CA ARG A 455 -21.15 -11.70 -10.16
C ARG A 455 -22.23 -10.67 -9.86
N THR A 456 -22.93 -10.85 -8.75
CA THR A 456 -23.83 -9.86 -8.15
C THR A 456 -23.47 -9.67 -6.67
N TRP A 457 -23.95 -8.59 -6.08
CA TRP A 457 -23.77 -8.30 -4.67
C TRP A 457 -25.06 -8.56 -3.91
N ALA A 458 -24.97 -8.78 -2.61
CA ALA A 458 -26.13 -8.91 -1.73
C ALA A 458 -25.84 -8.41 -0.32
N ILE A 459 -26.92 -8.08 0.39
CA ILE A 459 -26.88 -7.73 1.81
C ILE A 459 -27.69 -8.72 2.64
N LEU A 460 -27.30 -8.88 3.90
CA LEU A 460 -28.07 -9.56 4.92
C LEU A 460 -28.01 -8.72 6.20
N ASP A 461 -29.11 -8.60 6.91
CA ASP A 461 -29.22 -7.76 8.11
C ASP A 461 -29.89 -8.47 9.31
N HIS A 462 -30.43 -9.67 9.10
CA HIS A 462 -31.09 -10.42 10.16
C HIS A 462 -30.09 -10.85 11.25
N PRO A 463 -30.27 -10.47 12.53
CA PRO A 463 -29.26 -10.66 13.58
C PRO A 463 -28.76 -12.11 13.75
N ALA A 464 -29.67 -13.10 13.65
CA ALA A 464 -29.29 -14.51 13.76
C ALA A 464 -28.39 -14.97 12.59
N VAL A 465 -28.58 -14.41 11.40
CA VAL A 465 -27.75 -14.73 10.22
C VAL A 465 -26.39 -14.06 10.36
N LEU A 466 -26.35 -12.80 10.81
CA LEU A 466 -25.09 -12.09 11.07
C LEU A 466 -24.22 -12.85 12.08
N ASP A 467 -24.81 -13.38 13.15
CA ASP A 467 -24.10 -14.20 14.14
C ASP A 467 -23.61 -15.53 13.54
N ALA A 468 -24.47 -16.23 12.78
CA ALA A 468 -24.12 -17.48 12.10
C ALA A 468 -22.96 -17.31 11.11
N MET A 469 -22.93 -16.20 10.34
CA MET A 469 -21.85 -15.90 9.39
C MET A 469 -20.47 -15.75 10.05
N THR A 470 -20.42 -15.50 11.36
CA THR A 470 -19.15 -15.43 12.12
C THR A 470 -18.72 -16.75 12.74
N ARG A 471 -19.55 -17.80 12.62
CA ARG A 471 -19.34 -19.11 13.25
C ARG A 471 -19.32 -20.26 12.24
N ASP A 472 -20.07 -20.12 11.16
CA ASP A 472 -20.22 -21.13 10.12
C ASP A 472 -19.70 -20.61 8.77
N GLU A 473 -19.25 -21.52 7.92
CA GLU A 473 -18.89 -21.20 6.54
C GLU A 473 -20.13 -20.94 5.70
N PHE A 474 -20.21 -19.77 5.07
CA PHE A 474 -21.27 -19.38 4.13
C PHE A 474 -20.83 -19.43 2.66
N CYS A 475 -19.53 -19.32 2.36
CA CYS A 475 -19.03 -19.49 1.00
C CYS A 475 -19.40 -20.88 0.47
N GLY A 476 -19.84 -20.94 -0.79
CA GLY A 476 -20.31 -22.15 -1.45
C GLY A 476 -21.78 -22.52 -1.16
N ARG A 477 -22.46 -21.85 -0.23
CA ARG A 477 -23.89 -22.13 0.02
C ARG A 477 -24.78 -21.59 -1.10
N ARG A 478 -25.87 -22.30 -1.37
CA ARG A 478 -26.94 -21.87 -2.27
C ARG A 478 -27.85 -20.89 -1.55
N GLY A 479 -28.37 -19.95 -2.33
CA GLY A 479 -29.34 -18.99 -1.82
C GLY A 479 -30.12 -18.31 -2.94
N HIS A 480 -30.94 -17.36 -2.55
CA HIS A 480 -31.77 -16.56 -3.44
C HIS A 480 -31.64 -15.08 -3.07
N ILE A 481 -31.44 -14.23 -4.08
CA ILE A 481 -31.46 -12.78 -3.94
C ILE A 481 -32.81 -12.27 -4.42
N ASP A 482 -33.49 -11.45 -3.61
CA ASP A 482 -34.73 -10.79 -3.99
C ASP A 482 -34.51 -9.48 -4.78
N GLY A 483 -35.58 -8.87 -5.29
CA GLY A 483 -35.51 -7.62 -6.05
C GLY A 483 -35.02 -6.39 -5.26
N GLN A 484 -34.85 -6.49 -3.93
CA GLN A 484 -34.21 -5.45 -3.10
C GLN A 484 -32.74 -5.74 -2.81
N GLY A 485 -32.26 -6.91 -3.22
CA GLY A 485 -30.89 -7.31 -3.04
C GLY A 485 -30.57 -8.02 -1.74
N HIS A 486 -31.59 -8.50 -1.04
CA HIS A 486 -31.43 -9.26 0.19
C HIS A 486 -31.18 -10.73 -0.15
N LEU A 487 -30.15 -11.31 0.46
CA LEU A 487 -29.81 -12.72 0.29
C LEU A 487 -30.46 -13.57 1.38
N SER A 488 -31.20 -14.59 0.97
CA SER A 488 -31.62 -15.72 1.81
C SER A 488 -30.76 -16.93 1.46
N VAL A 489 -30.18 -17.59 2.46
CA VAL A 489 -29.30 -18.77 2.30
C VAL A 489 -29.97 -19.98 2.90
N ASP A 490 -29.96 -21.09 2.16
CA ASP A 490 -30.56 -22.36 2.56
C ASP A 490 -29.73 -23.12 3.61
#